data_AF-H2JEF2-F1
#
_entry.id   AF-H2JEF2-F1
#
_cell.length_a   1.000
_cell.length_b   1.000
_cell.length_c   1.000
_cell.angle_alpha   90.00
_cell.angle_beta   90.00
_cell.angle_gamma   90.00
#
_symmetry.space_group_name_H-M   'P 1'
#
loop_
_entity.id
_entity.type
_entity.pdbx_description
1 polymer ?
#
loop_
_entity_poly.entity_id
_entity_poly.type
_entity_poly.pdbx_seq_one_letter_code
_entity_poly.pdbx_strand_id
1 'polypeptide(L)' 'MTLDKVNRGDIIEIVSIEDKDIRAQAIRLCIYEGSKLKCAEKLPAGPIILQNRLQEVAISRKLAEHIIIEKVS' A
#
# COMPACT_ATOMS: atom_id res chain seq x y z
N MET A 1 10.21 -3.33 -3.62
CA MET A 1 10.31 -1.85 -3.60
C MET A 1 9.45 -1.31 -2.48
N THR A 2 9.48 -0.01 -2.16
CA THR A 2 8.55 0.59 -1.17
C THR A 2 7.24 1.02 -1.83
N LEU A 3 6.14 1.01 -1.08
CA LEU A 3 4.82 1.33 -1.60
C LEU A 3 4.74 2.75 -2.20
N ASP A 4 5.50 3.72 -1.69
CA ASP A 4 5.52 5.09 -2.23
C ASP A 4 6.03 5.18 -3.68
N LYS A 5 6.72 4.14 -4.17
CA LYS A 5 7.29 4.07 -5.52
C LYS A 5 6.36 3.45 -6.56
N VAL A 6 5.19 2.97 -6.14
CA VAL A 6 4.17 2.43 -7.03
C VAL A 6 3.67 3.47 -8.04
N ASN A 7 3.18 3.02 -9.18
CA ASN A 7 2.49 3.84 -10.17
C ASN A 7 1.00 3.48 -10.22
N ARG A 8 0.18 4.45 -10.65
CA ARG A 8 -1.23 4.22 -10.91
C ARG A 8 -1.40 3.04 -11.87
N GLY A 9 -2.27 2.10 -11.51
CA GLY A 9 -2.58 0.91 -12.29
C GLY A 9 -1.79 -0.34 -11.88
N ASP A 10 -0.67 -0.19 -11.19
CA ASP A 10 0.13 -1.34 -10.74
C ASP A 10 -0.70 -2.25 -9.81
N ILE A 11 -0.55 -3.56 -9.97
CA ILE A 11 -1.01 -4.55 -9.01
C ILE A 11 0.20 -4.97 -8.17
N ILE A 12 0.01 -4.91 -6.85
CA ILE A 12 1.07 -5.12 -5.89
C ILE A 12 0.70 -6.17 -4.86
N GLU A 13 1.70 -6.79 -4.27
CA GLU A 13 1.60 -7.64 -3.09
C GLU A 13 2.42 -7.01 -1.96
N ILE A 14 1.83 -6.94 -0.76
CA ILE A 14 2.55 -6.49 0.43
C ILE A 14 3.49 -7.60 0.89
N VAL A 15 4.79 -7.34 0.91
CA VAL A 15 5.81 -8.31 1.32
C VAL A 15 6.11 -8.18 2.81
N SER A 16 6.32 -6.96 3.30
CA SER A 16 6.57 -6.72 4.72
C SER A 16 6.15 -5.32 5.17
N ILE A 17 5.84 -5.22 6.46
CA ILE A 17 5.56 -3.96 7.14
C ILE A 17 6.47 -3.87 8.38
N GLU A 18 7.56 -3.10 8.27
CA GLU A 18 8.70 -3.19 9.20
C GLU A 18 8.40 -2.66 10.60
N ASP A 19 7.57 -1.63 10.73
CA ASP A 19 7.22 -0.99 12.00
C ASP A 19 5.98 -1.64 12.63
N LYS A 20 6.07 -2.04 13.91
CA LYS A 20 5.00 -2.75 14.63
C LYS A 20 3.74 -1.91 14.85
N ASP A 21 3.89 -0.62 15.15
CA ASP A 21 2.76 0.28 15.39
C ASP A 21 2.05 0.61 14.08
N ILE A 22 2.84 0.81 13.03
CA ILE A 22 2.38 0.94 11.65
C ILE A 22 1.65 -0.33 11.19
N ARG A 23 2.18 -1.52 11.49
CA ARG A 23 1.57 -2.81 11.11
C ARG A 23 0.18 -2.97 11.74
N ALA A 24 0.02 -2.62 13.02
CA ALA A 24 -1.28 -2.68 13.68
C ALA A 24 -2.32 -1.73 13.05
N GLN A 25 -1.89 -0.56 12.56
CA GLN A 25 -2.76 0.37 11.83
C GLN A 25 -3.11 -0.16 10.44
N ALA A 26 -2.13 -0.67 9.70
CA ALA A 26 -2.30 -1.20 8.36
C ALA A 26 -3.27 -2.40 8.32
N ILE A 27 -3.16 -3.33 9.28
CA ILE A 27 -4.04 -4.51 9.36
C ILE A 27 -5.52 -4.11 9.50
N ARG A 28 -5.82 -3.06 10.28
CA ARG A 28 -7.20 -2.55 10.43
C ARG A 28 -7.79 -2.00 9.12
N LEU A 29 -6.92 -1.63 8.20
CA LEU A 29 -7.26 -1.16 6.86
C LEU A 29 -7.18 -2.26 5.80
N CYS A 30 -7.11 -3.53 6.22
CA CYS A 30 -6.94 -4.71 5.37
C CYS A 30 -5.64 -4.69 4.54
N ILE A 31 -4.58 -4.06 5.07
CA ILE A 31 -3.23 -4.06 4.50
C ILE A 31 -2.35 -4.91 5.40
N TYR A 32 -1.95 -6.08 4.91
CA TYR A 32 -1.15 -7.05 5.63
C TYR A 32 -0.28 -7.84 4.65
N GLU A 33 0.76 -8.51 5.15
CA GLU A 33 1.67 -9.32 4.35
C GLU A 33 0.91 -10.40 3.56
N GLY A 34 1.18 -10.52 2.27
CA GLY A 34 0.47 -11.37 1.31
C GLY A 34 -0.80 -10.76 0.72
N SER A 35 -1.25 -9.58 1.19
CA SER A 35 -2.43 -8.92 0.59
C SER A 35 -2.08 -8.36 -0.81
N LYS A 36 -2.99 -8.60 -1.77
CA LYS A 36 -2.87 -8.12 -3.16
C LYS A 36 -3.81 -6.96 -3.41
N LEU A 37 -3.27 -5.84 -3.88
CA LEU A 37 -3.96 -4.57 -3.97
C LEU A 37 -3.61 -3.89 -5.30
N LYS A 38 -4.54 -3.08 -5.82
CA LYS A 38 -4.28 -2.23 -6.98
C LYS A 38 -3.97 -0.81 -6.52
N CYS A 39 -2.96 -0.17 -7.09
CA CYS A 39 -2.79 1.27 -6.95
C CYS A 39 -3.82 2.00 -7.83
N ALA A 40 -4.93 2.42 -7.24
CA ALA A 40 -6.00 3.13 -7.96
C ALA A 40 -5.57 4.52 -8.40
N GLU A 41 -4.82 5.23 -7.53
CA GLU A 41 -4.29 6.57 -7.80
C GLU A 41 -3.07 6.85 -6.93
N LYS A 42 -2.19 7.74 -7.40
CA LYS A 42 -1.06 8.28 -6.65
C LYS A 42 -1.07 9.79 -6.73
N LEU A 43 -1.46 10.43 -5.64
CA LEU A 43 -1.54 11.89 -5.60
C LEU A 43 -0.14 12.52 -5.51
N PRO A 44 0.19 13.56 -6.30
CA PRO A 44 1.45 14.28 -6.20
C PRO A 44 1.64 14.83 -4.79
N ALA A 45 2.77 14.49 -4.15
CA ALA A 45 3.05 14.82 -2.74
C ALA A 45 1.98 14.35 -1.72
N GLY A 46 1.01 13.54 -2.14
CA GLY A 46 -0.12 13.12 -1.36
C GLY A 46 -0.10 11.62 -1.03
N PRO A 47 -1.23 11.08 -0.55
CA PRO A 47 -1.35 9.66 -0.26
C PRO A 47 -1.41 8.81 -1.54
N ILE A 48 -1.11 7.53 -1.35
CA ILE A 48 -1.29 6.47 -2.33
C ILE A 48 -2.68 5.86 -2.08
N ILE A 49 -3.52 5.81 -3.11
CA ILE A 49 -4.85 5.21 -3.02
C ILE A 49 -4.76 3.76 -3.46
N LEU A 50 -4.99 2.84 -2.53
CA LEU A 50 -5.04 1.41 -2.78
C LEU A 50 -6.48 0.94 -2.86
N GLN A 51 -6.77 0.08 -3.82
CA GLN A 51 -8.07 -0.53 -4.03
C GLN A 51 -8.00 -2.03 -3.75
N ASN A 52 -8.94 -2.49 -2.93
CA ASN A 52 -9.25 -3.90 -2.72
C ASN A 52 -10.72 -4.13 -3.08
N ARG A 53 -10.96 -4.76 -4.24
CA ARG A 53 -12.32 -4.95 -4.80
C ARG A 53 -13.08 -3.62 -4.90
N LEU A 54 -14.11 -3.43 -4.08
CA LEU A 54 -15.00 -2.26 -4.07
C LEU A 54 -14.60 -1.21 -3.03
N GLN A 55 -13.53 -1.43 -2.26
CA GLN A 55 -13.08 -0.51 -1.21
C GLN A 55 -11.76 0.13 -1.59
N GLU A 56 -11.63 1.40 -1.23
CA GLU A 56 -10.40 2.16 -1.38
C GLU A 56 -9.89 2.64 -0.02
N VAL A 57 -8.57 2.68 0.11
CA VAL A 57 -7.90 3.22 1.29
C VAL A 57 -6.79 4.16 0.85
N ALA A 58 -6.75 5.34 1.47
CA ALA A 58 -5.68 6.30 1.30
C ALA A 58 -4.56 6.03 2.31
N ILE A 59 -3.36 5.77 1.81
CA ILE A 59 -2.17 5.52 2.60
C ILE A 59 -1.26 6.73 2.51
N SER A 60 -0.99 7.36 3.65
CA SER A 60 -0.08 8.50 3.70
C SER A 60 1.29 8.12 3.13
N ARG A 61 1.95 9.08 2.49
CA ARG A 61 3.28 8.84 1.91
C ARG A 61 4.29 8.33 2.94
N LYS A 62 4.30 8.91 4.14
CA LYS A 62 5.14 8.48 5.26
C LYS A 62 4.91 7.02 5.62
N LEU A 63 3.66 6.56 5.64
CA LEU A 63 3.33 5.16 5.91
C LEU A 63 3.80 4.26 4.76
N ALA A 64 3.60 4.69 3.51
CA ALA A 64 3.98 3.94 2.32
C ALA A 64 5.50 3.73 2.17
N GLU A 65 6.32 4.63 2.69
CA GLU A 65 7.79 4.51 2.70
C GLU A 65 8.28 3.32 3.57
N HIS A 66 7.47 2.84 4.52
CA HIS A 66 7.80 1.75 5.46
C HIS A 66 7.11 0.41 5.09
N ILE A 67 6.49 0.34 3.91
CA ILE A 67 5.79 -0.85 3.43
C ILE A 67 6.53 -1.38 2.21
N ILE A 68 7.05 -2.60 2.32
CA ILE A 68 7.73 -3.29 1.22
C ILE A 68 6.70 -4.05 0.39
N ILE A 69 6.84 -3.90 -0.93
CA ILE A 69 5.94 -4.47 -1.93
C ILE A 69 6.69 -5.11 -3.09
N GLU A 70 6.01 -6.01 -3.77
CA GLU A 70 6.37 -6.54 -5.08
C GLU A 70 5.27 -6.25 -6.09
N LYS A 71 5.64 -6.05 -7.35
CA LYS A 71 4.67 -5.98 -8.45
C LYS A 71 4.35 -7.41 -8.87
N VAL A 72 3.06 -7.70 -9.02
CA VAL A 72 2.58 -9.06 -9.33
C VAL A 72 2.15 -9.21 -10.80
N SER A 73 2.04 -8.08 -11.52
CA SER A 73 1.70 -8.03 -12.96
C SER A 73 2.05 -6.66 -13.54
#